data_AF-B9EQX1-F1
#
_entry.id   AF-B9EQX1-F1
#
_cell.length_a   1.000
_cell.length_b   1.000
_cell.length_c   1.000
_cell.angle_alpha   90.00
_cell.angle_beta   90.00
_cell.angle_gamma   90.00
#
_symmetry.space_group_name_H-M   'P 1'
#
loop_
_entity.id
_entity.type
_entity.pdbx_description
1 polymer ?
#
loop_
_entity_poly.entity_id
_entity_poly.type
_entity_poly.pdbx_seq_one_letter_code
_entity_poly.pdbx_strand_id
1 'polypeptide(L)'
;MWSVLKTNPKLISVVQRLPNGSNRKRFEYIFQILKFVQNPPNMLKQVIFVLLIAVCTMHSASAIKCYQCKSLTDPNCAKDKIDSASNIRAVDCDSVPKPNTMEQLQPVTRCNKVVTSDRAGTIVSRDCHFESIGQKDNECTVTHSRQVESCYTCKGDLCNASGAGRFVAVSATALLAILALNLSL
;
A
#
# COMPACT_ATOMS: atom_id res chain seq x y z
N MET A 1 10.17 -8.80 32.45
CA MET A 1 11.57 -9.21 32.70
C MET A 1 12.55 -8.01 32.83
N TRP A 2 12.09 -6.81 33.21
CA TRP A 2 12.93 -5.58 33.24
C TRP A 2 12.83 -4.78 34.55
N SER A 3 12.27 -5.37 35.62
CA SER A 3 12.43 -4.85 37.00
C SER A 3 13.76 -5.25 37.64
N VAL A 4 14.56 -6.11 37.00
CA VAL A 4 15.78 -6.71 37.60
C VAL A 4 17.03 -5.85 37.40
N LEU A 5 17.04 -4.90 36.45
CA LEU A 5 18.22 -4.07 36.17
C LEU A 5 18.23 -2.72 36.90
N LYS A 6 17.10 -2.28 37.45
CA LYS A 6 17.00 -0.97 38.13
C LYS A 6 17.56 -0.97 39.56
N THR A 7 17.86 -2.13 40.12
CA THR A 7 18.24 -2.28 41.54
C THR A 7 19.34 -3.32 41.78
N ASN A 8 20.18 -3.65 40.78
CA ASN A 8 21.27 -4.61 40.98
C ASN A 8 22.59 -3.87 41.33
N PRO A 9 22.89 -3.62 42.63
CA PRO A 9 24.13 -2.97 43.07
C PRO A 9 25.39 -3.73 42.62
N LYS A 10 25.24 -5.01 42.27
CA LYS A 10 26.31 -5.85 41.72
C LYS A 10 26.84 -5.33 40.38
N LEU A 11 25.99 -4.89 39.45
CA LEU A 11 26.45 -4.37 38.15
C LEU A 11 27.22 -3.04 38.29
N ILE A 12 26.75 -2.17 39.19
CA ILE A 12 27.40 -0.88 39.51
C ILE A 12 28.80 -1.14 40.09
N SER A 13 28.91 -2.12 40.99
CA SER A 13 30.19 -2.51 41.60
C SER A 13 31.19 -3.11 40.61
N VAL A 14 30.72 -3.71 39.51
CA VAL A 14 31.57 -4.29 38.46
C VAL A 14 32.15 -3.18 37.58
N VAL A 15 31.37 -2.16 37.22
CA VAL A 15 31.85 -1.01 36.43
C VAL A 15 32.86 -0.16 37.22
N GLN A 16 32.67 0.00 38.54
CA GLN A 16 33.62 0.72 39.41
C GLN A 16 34.96 0.00 39.61
N ARG A 17 35.03 -1.33 39.41
CA ARG A 17 36.28 -2.12 39.50
C ARG A 17 37.07 -2.20 38.20
N LEU A 18 36.55 -1.69 37.08
CA LEU A 18 37.30 -1.69 35.83
C LEU A 18 38.43 -0.66 35.87
N PRO A 19 39.67 -1.02 35.47
CA PRO A 19 40.78 -0.08 35.40
C PRO A 19 40.44 1.08 34.45
N ASN A 20 40.92 2.29 34.76
CA ASN A 20 40.66 3.49 33.97
C ASN A 20 41.22 3.33 32.55
N GLY A 21 40.35 2.95 31.60
CA GLY A 21 40.70 2.67 30.22
C GLY A 21 39.50 2.74 29.27
N SER A 22 39.76 2.52 27.98
CA SER A 22 38.79 2.65 26.87
C SER A 22 37.46 1.92 27.11
N ASN A 23 37.50 0.74 27.73
CA ASN A 23 36.32 -0.07 28.02
C ASN A 23 35.38 0.55 29.06
N ARG A 24 35.89 1.28 30.06
CA ARG A 24 35.08 1.99 31.06
C ARG A 24 34.33 3.16 30.42
N LYS A 25 35.01 3.93 29.56
CA LYS A 25 34.39 5.04 28.81
C LYS A 25 33.29 4.56 27.85
N ARG A 26 33.49 3.42 27.18
CA ARG A 26 32.45 2.78 26.35
C ARG A 26 31.24 2.35 27.15
N PHE A 27 31.44 1.77 28.34
CA PHE A 27 30.34 1.34 29.21
C PHE A 27 29.53 2.53 29.74
N GLU A 28 30.19 3.61 30.14
CA GLU A 28 29.54 4.87 30.54
C GLU A 28 28.74 5.49 29.38
N TYR A 29 29.28 5.48 28.16
CA TYR A 29 28.58 5.98 26.97
C TYR A 29 27.32 5.17 26.65
N ILE A 30 27.42 3.83 26.69
CA ILE A 30 26.27 2.94 26.49
C ILE A 30 25.21 3.19 27.58
N PHE A 31 25.63 3.35 28.84
CA PHE A 31 24.73 3.62 29.94
C PHE A 31 24.05 4.99 29.82
N GLN A 32 24.76 6.02 29.33
CA GLN A 32 24.18 7.33 29.03
C GLN A 32 23.18 7.28 27.86
N ILE A 33 23.51 6.56 26.78
CA ILE A 33 22.60 6.36 25.64
C ILE A 33 21.33 5.62 26.10
N LEU A 34 21.47 4.57 26.91
CA LEU A 34 20.33 3.83 27.47
C LEU A 34 19.43 4.72 28.34
N LYS A 35 20.01 5.61 29.16
CA LYS A 35 19.24 6.59 29.94
C LYS A 35 18.50 7.60 29.04
N PHE A 36 19.14 8.03 27.95
CA PHE A 36 18.55 8.96 26.98
C PHE A 36 17.40 8.34 26.19
N VAL A 37 17.49 7.04 25.83
CA VAL A 37 16.42 6.26 25.20
C VAL A 37 15.24 6.03 26.16
N GLN A 38 15.52 5.83 27.45
CA GLN A 38 14.48 5.50 28.44
C GLN A 38 13.71 6.71 28.96
N ASN A 39 14.31 7.91 28.93
CA ASN A 39 13.66 9.18 29.25
C ASN A 39 14.07 10.26 28.26
N PRO A 40 13.52 10.24 27.03
CA PRO A 40 13.79 11.28 26.06
C PRO A 40 13.28 12.63 26.60
N PRO A 41 14.05 13.73 26.46
CA PRO A 41 13.58 15.05 26.85
C PRO A 41 12.28 15.38 26.09
N ASN A 42 11.42 16.22 26.67
CA ASN A 42 10.08 16.50 26.10
C ASN A 42 10.14 16.96 24.63
N MET A 43 11.20 17.68 24.25
CA MET A 43 11.48 18.09 22.87
C MET A 43 11.79 16.89 21.95
N LEU A 44 12.52 15.88 22.41
CA LEU A 44 12.83 14.68 21.62
C LEU A 44 11.60 13.78 21.45
N LYS A 45 10.73 13.69 22.47
CA LYS A 45 9.42 13.00 22.34
C LYS A 45 8.55 13.64 21.27
N GLN A 46 8.49 14.98 21.25
CA GLN A 46 7.75 15.73 20.23
C GLN A 46 8.34 15.53 18.84
N VAL A 47 9.67 15.56 18.70
CA VAL A 47 10.34 15.29 17.40
C VAL A 47 10.06 13.88 16.91
N ILE A 48 10.14 12.86 17.77
CA ILE A 48 9.84 11.47 17.38
C ILE A 48 8.37 11.32 16.99
N PHE A 49 7.45 11.97 17.72
CA PHE A 49 6.02 11.93 17.42
C PHE A 49 5.70 12.60 16.07
N VAL A 50 6.29 13.76 15.80
CA VAL A 50 6.17 14.45 14.50
C VAL A 50 6.76 13.59 13.37
N LEU A 51 7.91 12.93 13.59
CA LEU A 51 8.52 12.05 12.60
C LEU A 51 7.65 10.83 12.30
N LEU A 52 7.04 10.23 13.33
CA LEU A 52 6.09 9.11 13.17
C LEU A 52 4.84 9.54 12.39
N ILE A 53 4.26 10.70 12.71
CA ILE A 53 3.14 11.25 11.93
C ILE A 53 3.57 11.48 10.49
N ALA A 54 4.73 12.11 10.25
CA ALA A 54 5.24 12.37 8.92
C ALA A 54 5.35 11.06 8.10
N VAL A 55 5.99 10.02 8.64
CA VAL A 55 6.12 8.71 7.97
C VAL A 55 4.75 8.05 7.73
N CYS A 56 3.82 8.13 8.68
CA CYS A 56 2.46 7.59 8.50
C CYS A 56 1.63 8.36 7.47
N THR A 57 1.93 9.65 7.26
CA THR A 57 1.27 10.48 6.23
C THR A 57 1.93 10.42 4.86
N MET A 58 3.10 9.77 4.73
CA MET A 58 3.70 9.49 3.43
C MET A 58 2.88 8.40 2.73
N HIS A 59 1.79 8.81 2.09
CA HIS A 59 1.09 7.96 1.13
C HIS A 59 2.07 7.67 0.00
N SER A 60 2.59 6.44 -0.05
CA SER A 60 3.42 6.00 -1.16
C SER A 60 2.54 6.06 -2.41
N ALA A 61 2.78 7.05 -3.27
CA ALA A 61 2.16 7.13 -4.58
C ALA A 61 2.86 6.12 -5.51
N SER A 62 2.76 4.83 -5.19
CA SER A 62 3.08 3.79 -6.15
C SER A 62 1.91 3.67 -7.12
N ALA A 63 2.18 3.75 -8.42
CA ALA A 63 1.17 3.44 -9.40
C ALA A 63 0.68 1.99 -9.23
N ILE A 64 -0.62 1.83 -9.49
CA ILE A 64 -1.25 0.52 -9.40
C ILE A 64 -0.74 -0.38 -10.52
N LYS A 65 -0.70 -1.69 -10.24
CA LYS A 65 -0.45 -2.72 -11.25
C LYS A 65 -1.76 -3.33 -11.70
N CYS A 66 -1.92 -3.60 -13.00
CA CYS A 66 -3.13 -4.23 -13.55
C CYS A 66 -2.76 -5.39 -14.48
N TYR A 67 -3.65 -6.38 -14.61
CA TYR A 67 -3.53 -7.35 -15.69
C TYR A 67 -3.83 -6.65 -17.03
N GLN A 68 -2.98 -6.90 -18.03
CA GLN A 68 -3.17 -6.39 -19.39
C GLN A 68 -3.25 -7.56 -20.37
N CYS A 69 -4.45 -7.82 -20.91
CA CYS A 69 -4.69 -8.94 -21.81
C CYS A 69 -5.95 -8.76 -22.66
N LYS A 70 -6.04 -9.55 -23.74
CA LYS A 70 -7.23 -9.70 -24.57
C LYS A 70 -7.51 -11.18 -24.81
N SER A 71 -8.75 -11.60 -24.65
CA SER A 71 -9.22 -12.97 -24.90
C SER A 71 -8.96 -13.47 -26.33
N LEU A 72 -8.84 -12.56 -27.30
CA LEU A 72 -8.47 -12.89 -28.69
C LEU A 72 -7.06 -13.47 -28.82
N THR A 73 -6.13 -13.03 -27.97
CA THR A 73 -4.71 -13.42 -28.03
C THR A 73 -4.31 -14.32 -26.87
N ASP A 74 -5.02 -14.23 -25.74
CA ASP A 74 -4.78 -15.04 -24.55
C ASP A 74 -6.12 -15.59 -24.02
N PRO A 75 -6.41 -16.89 -24.20
CA PRO A 75 -7.68 -17.48 -23.78
C PRO A 75 -7.88 -17.44 -22.26
N ASN A 76 -6.81 -17.37 -21.46
CA ASN A 76 -6.94 -17.24 -20.00
C ASN A 76 -7.53 -15.87 -19.61
N CYS A 77 -7.43 -14.87 -20.50
CA CYS A 77 -8.07 -13.59 -20.30
C CYS A 77 -9.60 -13.67 -20.37
N ALA A 78 -10.20 -14.73 -20.92
CA ALA A 78 -11.66 -14.86 -20.89
C ALA A 78 -12.19 -15.34 -19.51
N LYS A 79 -11.34 -15.95 -18.67
CA LYS A 79 -11.76 -16.53 -17.39
C LYS A 79 -12.34 -15.47 -16.46
N ASP A 80 -13.28 -15.89 -15.62
CA ASP A 80 -13.89 -15.03 -14.61
C ASP A 80 -12.91 -14.59 -13.52
N LYS A 81 -11.97 -15.47 -13.18
CA LYS A 81 -10.84 -15.18 -12.29
C LYS A 81 -9.54 -15.54 -12.98
N ILE A 82 -8.54 -14.67 -12.79
CA ILE A 82 -7.17 -14.93 -13.20
C ILE A 82 -6.47 -15.69 -12.08
N ASP A 83 -5.99 -16.89 -12.39
CA ASP A 83 -5.20 -17.72 -11.49
C ASP A 83 -3.81 -17.09 -11.29
N SER A 84 -3.28 -17.13 -10.08
CA SER A 84 -1.93 -16.62 -9.78
C SER A 84 -0.81 -17.36 -10.54
N ALA A 85 -1.09 -18.57 -11.00
CA ALA A 85 -0.18 -19.37 -11.84
C ALA A 85 -0.34 -19.09 -13.35
N SER A 86 -1.29 -18.24 -13.75
CA SER A 86 -1.47 -17.89 -15.16
C SER A 86 -0.33 -16.99 -15.64
N ASN A 87 0.06 -17.15 -16.90
CA ASN A 87 1.10 -16.34 -17.53
C ASN A 87 0.56 -14.98 -18.05
N ILE A 88 -0.53 -14.49 -17.47
CA ILE A 88 -1.12 -13.22 -17.90
C ILE A 88 -0.23 -12.08 -17.44
N ARG A 89 0.13 -11.22 -18.38
CA ARG A 89 1.00 -10.06 -18.12
C ARG A 89 0.35 -9.10 -17.13
N ALA A 90 1.10 -8.74 -16.10
CA ALA A 90 0.83 -7.58 -15.25
C ALA A 90 1.69 -6.40 -15.69
N VAL A 91 1.13 -5.19 -15.68
CA VAL A 91 1.80 -3.94 -16.05
C VAL A 91 1.67 -2.93 -14.93
N ASP A 92 2.70 -2.10 -14.77
CA ASP A 92 2.64 -0.90 -13.94
C ASP A 92 1.95 0.22 -14.73
N CYS A 93 0.84 0.75 -14.21
CA CYS A 93 0.03 1.73 -14.93
C CYS A 93 0.70 3.08 -15.16
N ASP A 94 1.81 3.39 -14.50
CA ASP A 94 2.62 4.58 -14.82
C ASP A 94 3.59 4.34 -15.97
N SER A 95 3.93 3.07 -16.25
CA SER A 95 4.85 2.69 -17.32
C SER A 95 4.18 2.54 -18.69
N VAL A 96 2.85 2.51 -18.74
CA VAL A 96 2.07 2.38 -19.98
C VAL A 96 1.77 3.75 -20.60
N PRO A 97 1.74 3.86 -21.94
CA PRO A 97 1.41 5.10 -22.62
C PRO A 97 0.03 5.64 -22.21
N LYS A 98 0.00 6.92 -21.83
CA LYS A 98 -1.24 7.63 -21.50
C LYS A 98 -1.87 8.15 -22.80
N PRO A 99 -3.21 8.18 -22.92
CA PRO A 99 -3.87 8.79 -24.07
C PRO A 99 -3.45 10.26 -24.26
N ASN A 100 -3.25 10.71 -25.50
CA ASN A 100 -2.80 12.09 -25.79
C ASN A 100 -3.75 13.18 -25.22
N THR A 101 -5.02 12.86 -25.02
CA THR A 101 -6.02 13.75 -24.42
C THR A 101 -5.88 13.93 -22.90
N MET A 102 -4.99 13.18 -22.24
CA MET A 102 -4.82 13.15 -20.79
C MET A 102 -3.71 14.08 -20.26
N GLU A 103 -2.95 14.79 -21.10
CA GLU A 103 -1.88 15.70 -20.64
C GLU A 103 -2.38 16.84 -19.72
N GLN A 104 -3.68 17.16 -19.74
CA GLN A 104 -4.28 18.22 -18.91
C GLN A 104 -5.08 17.72 -17.70
N LEU A 105 -5.29 16.41 -17.53
CA LEU A 105 -6.13 15.86 -16.46
C LEU A 105 -5.31 14.92 -15.58
N GLN A 106 -5.45 15.04 -14.25
CA GLN A 106 -4.79 14.12 -13.32
C GLN A 106 -5.22 12.68 -13.64
N PRO A 107 -4.31 11.78 -14.05
CA PRO A 107 -4.68 10.41 -14.35
C PRO A 107 -4.98 9.69 -13.04
N VAL A 108 -6.26 9.51 -12.72
CA VAL A 108 -6.64 8.52 -11.72
C VAL A 108 -6.48 7.16 -12.40
N THR A 109 -5.36 6.49 -12.14
CA THR A 109 -5.11 5.15 -12.64
C THR A 109 -6.01 4.16 -11.89
N ARG A 110 -6.85 3.44 -12.62
CA ARG A 110 -7.65 2.30 -12.17
C ARG A 110 -7.31 1.08 -13.03
N CYS A 111 -7.68 -0.12 -12.59
CA CYS A 111 -7.74 -1.25 -13.50
C CYS A 111 -9.14 -1.36 -14.09
N ASN A 112 -9.27 -1.91 -15.30
CA ASN A 112 -10.57 -2.31 -15.84
C ASN A 112 -10.60 -3.75 -16.34
N LYS A 113 -11.83 -4.28 -16.39
CA LYS A 113 -12.23 -5.45 -17.18
C LYS A 113 -13.41 -4.99 -18.04
N VAL A 114 -13.28 -5.16 -19.36
CA VAL A 114 -14.30 -4.78 -20.33
C VAL A 114 -14.69 -6.00 -21.13
N VAL A 115 -16.00 -6.22 -21.25
CA VAL A 115 -16.57 -7.20 -22.15
C VAL A 115 -17.20 -6.43 -23.29
N THR A 116 -16.70 -6.68 -24.49
CA THR A 116 -17.21 -6.08 -25.72
C THR A 116 -17.71 -7.17 -26.65
N SER A 117 -18.63 -6.83 -27.54
CA SER A 117 -19.02 -7.71 -28.63
C SER A 117 -18.93 -7.01 -29.98
N ASP A 118 -18.58 -7.81 -30.99
CA ASP A 118 -18.66 -7.45 -32.39
C ASP A 118 -19.25 -8.62 -33.19
N ARG A 119 -19.26 -8.53 -34.53
CA ARG A 119 -19.82 -9.58 -35.40
C ARG A 119 -19.13 -10.94 -35.26
N ALA A 120 -17.89 -10.98 -34.75
CA ALA A 120 -17.11 -12.19 -34.58
C ALA A 120 -17.30 -12.83 -33.19
N GLY A 121 -17.97 -12.15 -32.26
CA GLY A 121 -18.31 -12.65 -30.93
C GLY A 121 -17.89 -11.72 -29.80
N THR A 122 -17.81 -12.28 -28.59
CA THR A 122 -17.51 -11.57 -27.35
C THR A 122 -16.01 -11.57 -27.06
N ILE A 123 -15.47 -10.40 -26.73
CA ILE A 123 -14.08 -10.15 -26.40
C ILE A 123 -14.01 -9.57 -24.99
N VAL A 124 -13.37 -10.31 -24.09
CA VAL A 124 -12.94 -9.83 -22.78
C VAL A 124 -11.56 -9.19 -22.91
N SER A 125 -11.41 -7.97 -22.41
CA SER A 125 -10.13 -7.27 -22.27
C SER A 125 -9.94 -6.75 -20.86
N ARG A 126 -8.69 -6.73 -20.40
CA ARG A 126 -8.28 -6.15 -19.12
C ARG A 126 -7.14 -5.18 -19.36
N ASP A 127 -7.17 -4.00 -18.75
CA ASP A 127 -6.14 -2.99 -18.96
C ASP A 127 -6.06 -1.98 -17.79
N CYS A 128 -5.08 -1.09 -17.86
CA CYS A 128 -5.09 0.16 -17.11
C CYS A 128 -6.18 1.08 -17.67
N HIS A 129 -6.90 1.73 -16.76
CA HIS A 129 -7.94 2.70 -17.05
C HIS A 129 -7.53 4.06 -16.54
N PHE A 130 -7.53 5.04 -17.45
CA PHE A 130 -7.24 6.43 -17.15
C PHE A 130 -8.57 7.18 -17.15
N GLU A 131 -8.98 7.60 -15.96
CA GLU A 131 -10.25 8.29 -15.76
C GLU A 131 -10.04 9.81 -15.84
N SER A 132 -10.90 10.49 -16.60
CA SER A 132 -10.98 11.96 -16.57
C SER A 132 -11.82 12.43 -15.38
N ILE A 133 -11.52 13.61 -14.83
CA ILE A 133 -12.32 14.23 -13.77
C ILE A 133 -13.78 14.37 -14.24
N GLY A 134 -14.72 13.74 -13.52
CA GLY A 134 -16.16 13.80 -13.81
C GLY A 134 -16.73 12.63 -14.62
N GLN A 135 -15.91 11.64 -14.99
CA GLN A 135 -16.40 10.40 -15.59
C GLN A 135 -17.15 9.54 -14.55
N LYS A 136 -18.16 8.79 -14.98
CA LYS A 136 -18.90 7.89 -14.08
C LYS A 136 -18.10 6.60 -13.83
N ASP A 137 -18.26 6.05 -12.62
CA ASP A 137 -17.69 4.75 -12.28
C ASP A 137 -18.22 3.65 -13.22
N ASN A 138 -17.37 2.67 -13.53
CA ASN A 138 -17.69 1.54 -14.43
C ASN A 138 -18.13 1.94 -15.85
N GLU A 139 -17.74 3.12 -16.32
CA GLU A 139 -17.91 3.54 -17.70
C GLU A 139 -16.58 3.40 -18.45
N CYS A 140 -16.55 2.55 -19.48
CA CYS A 140 -15.37 2.34 -20.31
C CYS A 140 -15.67 2.76 -21.75
N THR A 141 -14.83 3.61 -22.31
CA THR A 141 -14.87 3.94 -23.74
C THR A 141 -14.02 2.95 -24.52
N VAL A 142 -14.59 2.38 -25.57
CA VAL A 142 -13.87 1.53 -26.54
C VAL A 142 -14.01 2.12 -27.93
N THR A 143 -13.16 1.70 -28.87
CA THR A 143 -13.23 2.11 -30.27
C THR A 143 -14.61 1.83 -30.88
N HIS A 144 -15.12 2.78 -31.68
CA HIS A 144 -16.48 2.84 -32.26
C HIS A 144 -17.01 1.55 -32.94
N SER A 145 -16.16 0.59 -33.29
CA SER A 145 -16.58 -0.65 -33.95
C SER A 145 -17.07 -1.76 -33.01
N ARG A 146 -17.04 -1.55 -31.68
CA ARG A 146 -17.45 -2.57 -30.69
C ARG A 146 -18.50 -2.03 -29.73
N GLN A 147 -19.49 -2.85 -29.41
CA GLN A 147 -20.44 -2.54 -28.34
C GLN A 147 -19.87 -2.98 -27.00
N VAL A 148 -19.97 -2.13 -25.98
CA VAL A 148 -19.58 -2.47 -24.60
C VAL A 148 -20.77 -3.16 -23.93
N GLU A 149 -20.62 -4.43 -23.61
CA GLU A 149 -21.64 -5.20 -22.88
C GLU A 149 -21.51 -4.99 -21.37
N SER A 150 -20.27 -4.94 -20.87
CA SER A 150 -20.00 -4.60 -19.48
C SER A 150 -18.63 -3.97 -19.31
N CYS A 151 -18.54 -3.07 -18.34
CA CYS A 151 -17.29 -2.47 -17.89
C CYS A 151 -17.25 -2.55 -16.37
N TYR A 152 -16.09 -2.90 -15.83
CA TYR A 152 -15.81 -2.87 -14.41
C TYR A 152 -14.50 -2.13 -14.20
N THR A 153 -14.50 -1.11 -13.35
CA THR A 153 -13.30 -0.41 -12.90
C THR A 153 -13.06 -0.64 -11.42
N CYS A 154 -11.81 -0.78 -11.03
CA CYS A 154 -11.43 -1.03 -9.64
C CYS A 154 -10.11 -0.35 -9.30
N LYS A 155 -9.87 -0.18 -7.99
CA LYS A 155 -8.64 0.39 -7.43
C LYS A 155 -7.89 -0.69 -6.65
N GLY A 156 -6.56 -0.61 -6.67
CA GLY A 156 -5.66 -1.57 -6.03
C GLY A 156 -5.00 -2.51 -7.03
N ASP A 157 -3.89 -3.11 -6.60
CA ASP A 157 -3.08 -3.96 -7.47
C ASP A 157 -3.84 -5.21 -7.92
N LEU A 158 -3.78 -5.45 -9.21
CA LEU A 158 -4.32 -6.63 -9.90
C LEU A 158 -5.80 -6.84 -9.63
N CYS A 159 -6.54 -5.80 -9.23
CA CYS A 159 -7.94 -5.92 -8.83
C CYS A 159 -8.86 -6.37 -9.99
N ASN A 160 -8.42 -6.21 -11.23
CA ASN A 160 -9.12 -6.69 -12.42
C ASN A 160 -8.96 -8.20 -12.66
N ALA A 161 -8.34 -8.97 -11.75
CA ALA A 161 -8.27 -10.43 -11.83
C ALA A 161 -9.67 -11.05 -11.93
N SER A 162 -10.63 -10.56 -11.13
CA SER A 162 -11.98 -11.11 -11.03
C SER A 162 -13.05 -10.22 -11.67
N GLY A 163 -14.18 -10.82 -12.04
CA GLY A 163 -15.43 -10.08 -12.23
C GLY A 163 -15.82 -9.31 -10.97
N ALA A 164 -16.57 -8.22 -11.14
CA ALA A 164 -16.97 -7.23 -10.13
C ALA A 164 -17.64 -7.83 -8.87
N GLY A 165 -16.85 -8.43 -7.98
CA GLY A 165 -17.25 -8.77 -6.63
C GLY A 165 -17.12 -7.54 -5.76
N ARG A 166 -18.24 -7.01 -5.27
CA ARG A 166 -18.30 -5.88 -4.34
C ARG A 166 -17.55 -6.23 -3.05
N PHE A 167 -16.27 -5.87 -2.95
CA PHE A 167 -15.56 -5.89 -1.68
C PHE A 167 -15.95 -4.63 -0.90
N VAL A 168 -16.94 -4.76 -0.01
CA VAL A 168 -17.17 -3.79 1.05
C VAL A 168 -16.07 -4.02 2.08
N ALA A 169 -15.04 -3.19 2.08
CA ALA A 169 -13.98 -3.24 3.08
C ALA A 169 -14.56 -2.80 4.44
N VAL A 170 -14.68 -3.76 5.36
CA VAL A 170 -15.00 -3.51 6.76
C VAL A 170 -13.77 -2.90 7.43
N SER A 171 -13.63 -1.57 7.36
CA SER A 171 -12.54 -0.84 8.04
C SER A 171 -12.99 -0.12 9.32
N ALA A 172 -14.19 -0.41 9.82
CA ALA A 172 -14.76 0.26 10.99
C ALA A 172 -14.29 -0.32 12.35
N THR A 173 -13.73 -1.54 12.38
CA THR A 173 -13.38 -2.22 13.64
C THR A 173 -12.07 -1.75 14.26
N ALA A 174 -11.11 -1.29 13.45
CA ALA A 174 -9.81 -0.82 13.96
C ALA A 174 -9.91 0.53 14.71
N LEU A 175 -10.79 1.43 14.26
CA LEU A 175 -10.99 2.74 14.90
C LEU A 175 -11.72 2.64 16.25
N LEU A 176 -12.67 1.71 16.36
CA LEU A 176 -13.40 1.47 17.62
C LEU A 176 -12.52 0.86 18.72
N ALA A 177 -11.57 -0.02 18.35
CA ALA A 177 -10.63 -0.60 19.31
C ALA A 177 -9.69 0.46 19.92
N ILE A 178 -9.25 1.44 19.12
CA ILE A 178 -8.38 2.53 19.59
C ILE A 178 -9.17 3.50 20.49
N LEU A 179 -10.42 3.81 20.16
CA LEU A 179 -11.29 4.64 21.01
C LEU A 179 -11.59 3.96 22.35
N ALA A 180 -11.87 2.65 22.37
CA ALA A 180 -12.14 1.91 23.59
C ALA A 180 -10.96 1.89 24.57
N LEU A 181 -9.73 1.80 24.06
CA LEU A 181 -8.50 1.84 24.87
C LEU A 181 -8.23 3.22 25.49
N ASN A 182 -8.70 4.31 24.87
CA ASN A 182 -8.52 5.67 25.39
C ASN A 182 -9.61 6.10 26.39
N LEU A 183 -10.76 5.40 26.44
CA LEU A 183 -11.78 5.61 27.47
C LEU A 183 -11.60 4.71 28.71
N SER A 184 -10.70 3.73 28.66
CA SER A 184 -10.43 2.80 29.77
C SER A 184 -9.22 3.18 30.64
N LEU A 185 -8.69 4.40 30.49
CA LEU A 185 -7.56 4.94 31.26
C LEU A 185 -7.97 6.19 32.03
#